data_AF-A0A4Q3YFN9-F1
#
_entry.id   AF-A0A4Q3YFN9-F1
#
_cell.length_a   1.000
_cell.length_b   1.000
_cell.length_c   1.000
_cell.angle_alpha   90.00
_cell.angle_beta   90.00
_cell.angle_gamma   90.00
#
_symmetry.space_group_name_H-M   'P 1'
#
loop_
_entity.id
_entity.type
_entity.pdbx_description
1 polymer ?
#
loop_
_entity_poly.entity_id
_entity_poly.type
_entity_poly.pdbx_seq_one_letter_code
_entity_poly.pdbx_strand_id
1 'polypeptide(L)'
;MSSHTAPKRQDFPADFRWGVSTSSFQIEGAGREDGKGESIWDRFCAEPGRIRDGSNGLVACDHYHLFPQDLDMAKQLGVNAYRFSIAWPRILPEGRGKVNEAGLAFYDRLVDGMLERGLDPWATLY
;
A
#
# COMPACT_ATOMS: atom_id res chain seq x y z
N MET A 1 13.95 11.84 38.75
CA MET A 1 13.40 11.21 37.53
C MET A 1 13.11 12.34 36.55
N SER A 2 13.77 12.38 35.39
CA SER A 2 13.52 13.44 34.41
C SER A 2 12.15 13.19 33.78
N SER A 3 11.24 14.14 33.92
CA SER A 3 9.92 14.12 33.28
C SER A 3 10.12 14.40 31.79
N HIS A 4 10.21 13.35 30.98
CA HIS A 4 10.16 13.52 29.52
C HIS A 4 8.72 13.81 29.11
N THR A 5 8.47 15.03 28.62
CA THR A 5 7.19 15.41 28.00
C THR A 5 7.12 14.80 26.60
N ALA A 6 5.96 14.26 26.23
CA ALA A 6 5.74 13.75 24.88
C ALA A 6 5.86 14.88 23.84
N PRO A 7 6.46 14.61 22.66
CA PRO A 7 6.56 15.61 21.60
C PRO A 7 5.18 16.01 21.08
N LYS A 8 5.05 17.28 20.70
CA LYS A 8 3.85 17.89 20.11
C LYS A 8 4.12 18.32 18.67
N ARG A 9 3.08 18.49 17.87
CA ARG A 9 3.22 18.95 16.46
C ARG A 9 3.97 20.27 16.32
N GLN A 10 3.82 21.17 17.29
CA GLN A 10 4.49 22.47 17.32
C GLN A 10 6.02 22.38 17.55
N ASP A 11 6.53 21.21 17.95
CA ASP A 11 7.96 20.99 18.17
C ASP A 11 8.69 20.71 16.84
N PHE A 12 7.96 20.62 15.72
CA PHE A 12 8.47 20.34 14.38
C PHE A 12 8.14 21.49 13.42
N PRO A 13 8.84 21.61 12.27
CA PRO A 13 8.48 22.56 11.22
C PRO A 13 7.00 22.45 10.81
N ALA A 14 6.38 23.59 10.45
CA ALA A 14 4.98 23.64 10.10
C ALA A 14 4.62 22.77 8.87
N ASP A 15 5.59 22.52 8.00
CA ASP A 15 5.51 21.70 6.80
C ASP A 15 6.00 20.26 7.00
N PHE A 16 6.31 19.85 8.25
CA PHE A 16 6.76 18.50 8.55
C PHE A 16 5.71 17.44 8.15
N ARG A 17 6.17 16.38 7.49
CA ARG A 17 5.32 15.27 7.05
C ARG A 17 5.26 14.16 8.08
N TRP A 18 4.04 13.81 8.46
CA TRP A 18 3.71 12.66 9.29
C TRP A 18 2.96 11.68 8.41
N GLY A 19 3.47 10.47 8.27
CA GLY A 19 2.88 9.49 7.37
C GLY A 19 2.83 8.10 7.96
N VAL A 20 2.03 7.26 7.31
CA VAL A 20 2.04 5.80 7.47
C VAL A 20 2.61 5.16 6.20
N SER A 21 3.04 3.91 6.31
CA SER A 21 3.65 3.20 5.18
C SER A 21 3.11 1.78 5.05
N THR A 22 2.92 1.36 3.81
CA THR A 22 2.50 0.00 3.44
C THR A 22 3.31 -0.52 2.25
N SER A 23 3.06 -1.78 1.85
CA SER A 23 3.55 -2.34 0.59
C SER A 23 2.49 -3.24 -0.05
N SER A 24 2.52 -3.36 -1.37
CA SER A 24 1.45 -3.88 -2.21
C SER A 24 1.10 -5.32 -1.85
N PHE A 25 2.08 -6.23 -1.89
CA PHE A 25 1.83 -7.64 -1.57
C PHE A 25 1.36 -7.86 -0.12
N GLN A 26 1.74 -6.97 0.81
CA GLN A 26 1.37 -7.10 2.21
C GLN A 26 -0.08 -6.71 2.50
N ILE A 27 -0.67 -5.79 1.71
CA ILE A 27 -2.00 -5.23 2.03
C ILE A 27 -3.04 -5.40 0.93
N GLU A 28 -2.66 -5.41 -0.35
CA GLU A 28 -3.61 -5.29 -1.46
C GLU A 28 -4.57 -6.46 -1.54
N GLY A 29 -4.06 -7.69 -1.49
CA GLY A 29 -4.86 -8.84 -1.88
C GLY A 29 -5.21 -8.81 -3.36
N ALA A 30 -6.40 -9.32 -3.70
CA ALA A 30 -6.89 -9.46 -5.07
C ALA A 30 -5.83 -10.11 -5.97
N GLY A 31 -5.16 -11.14 -5.45
CA GLY A 31 -3.91 -11.67 -6.01
C GLY A 31 -4.04 -12.30 -7.41
N ARG A 32 -5.27 -12.55 -7.86
CA ARG A 32 -5.64 -13.18 -9.15
C ARG A 32 -6.73 -12.39 -9.91
N GLU A 33 -7.00 -11.16 -9.50
CA GLU A 33 -8.07 -10.34 -10.08
C GLU A 33 -7.51 -9.35 -11.09
N ASP A 34 -8.39 -8.88 -11.99
CA ASP A 34 -8.12 -7.80 -12.94
C ASP A 34 -6.79 -7.93 -13.70
N GLY A 35 -6.44 -9.16 -14.07
CA GLY A 35 -5.27 -9.46 -14.89
C GLY A 35 -3.92 -9.36 -14.16
N LYS A 36 -3.88 -9.26 -12.83
CA LYS A 36 -2.62 -9.29 -12.08
C LYS A 36 -1.86 -10.60 -12.32
N GLY A 37 -0.59 -10.49 -12.68
CA GLY A 37 0.34 -11.60 -12.82
C GLY A 37 0.81 -12.19 -11.48
N GLU A 38 1.45 -13.36 -11.56
CA GLU A 38 2.11 -13.98 -10.41
C GLU A 38 3.41 -13.24 -10.05
N SER A 39 3.62 -12.96 -8.77
CA SER A 39 4.89 -12.45 -8.23
C SER A 39 5.78 -13.57 -7.69
N ILE A 40 7.05 -13.25 -7.43
CA ILE A 40 7.94 -14.17 -6.69
C ILE A 40 7.43 -14.51 -5.29
N TRP A 41 6.71 -13.58 -4.64
CA TRP A 41 6.12 -13.80 -3.32
C TRP A 41 4.88 -14.71 -3.37
N ASP A 42 4.06 -14.60 -4.43
CA ASP A 42 2.96 -15.54 -4.67
C ASP A 42 3.49 -16.98 -4.73
N ARG A 43 4.57 -17.19 -5.50
CA ARG A 43 5.20 -18.51 -5.66
C ARG A 43 5.85 -18.99 -4.35
N PHE A 44 6.56 -18.11 -3.66
CA PHE A 44 7.23 -18.43 -2.39
C PHE A 44 6.23 -18.84 -1.30
N CYS A 45 5.12 -18.12 -1.17
CA CYS A 45 4.07 -18.45 -0.19
C CYS A 45 3.32 -19.76 -0.51
N ALA A 46 3.30 -20.19 -1.77
CA ALA A 46 2.65 -21.44 -2.17
C ALA A 46 3.46 -22.70 -1.80
N GLU A 47 4.76 -22.57 -1.53
CA GLU A 47 5.60 -23.68 -1.09
C GLU A 47 5.31 -24.04 0.39
N PRO A 48 4.94 -25.30 0.70
CA PRO A 48 4.68 -25.72 2.07
C PRO A 48 5.88 -25.47 3.00
N GLY A 49 5.62 -24.88 4.17
CA GLY A 49 6.63 -24.63 5.19
C GLY A 49 7.49 -23.36 4.98
N ARG A 50 7.29 -22.59 3.90
CA ARG A 50 7.98 -21.29 3.73
C ARG A 50 7.43 -20.21 4.64
N ILE A 51 6.11 -20.20 4.85
CA ILE A 51 5.43 -19.29 5.75
C ILE A 51 5.08 -20.06 7.02
N ARG A 52 5.41 -19.50 8.19
CA ARG A 52 5.30 -20.15 9.50
C ARG A 52 3.91 -20.74 9.77
N ASP A 53 2.87 -20.04 9.34
CA ASP A 53 1.46 -20.44 9.50
C ASP A 53 0.81 -20.92 8.18
N GLY A 54 1.58 -21.01 7.09
CA GLY A 54 1.09 -21.39 5.77
C GLY A 54 0.20 -20.35 5.07
N SER A 55 0.13 -19.12 5.57
CA SER A 55 -0.65 -18.04 4.95
C SER A 55 -0.02 -17.50 3.66
N ASN A 56 -0.78 -16.71 2.91
CA ASN A 56 -0.36 -16.06 1.66
C ASN A 56 -1.01 -14.68 1.49
N GLY A 57 -0.61 -13.94 0.45
CA GLY A 57 -1.10 -12.59 0.14
C GLY A 57 -2.28 -12.52 -0.83
N LEU A 58 -3.03 -13.61 -1.06
CA LEU A 58 -4.14 -13.60 -2.04
C LEU A 58 -5.29 -12.67 -1.63
N VAL A 59 -5.58 -12.61 -0.31
CA VAL A 59 -6.60 -11.73 0.29
C VAL A 59 -5.94 -10.59 1.09
N ALA A 60 -4.92 -10.90 1.89
CA ALA A 60 -4.19 -9.91 2.71
C ALA A 60 -5.15 -9.04 3.57
N CYS A 61 -5.04 -7.71 3.47
CA CYS A 61 -5.93 -6.75 4.13
C CYS A 61 -7.10 -6.32 3.24
N ASP A 62 -7.23 -6.90 2.05
CA ASP A 62 -8.23 -6.54 1.03
C ASP A 62 -8.20 -5.06 0.61
N HIS A 63 -7.03 -4.41 0.71
CA HIS A 63 -6.86 -2.99 0.38
C HIS A 63 -7.20 -2.69 -1.08
N TYR A 64 -7.08 -3.66 -1.99
CA TYR A 64 -7.48 -3.48 -3.39
C TYR A 64 -8.95 -3.03 -3.51
N HIS A 65 -9.82 -3.54 -2.66
CA HIS A 65 -11.24 -3.20 -2.60
C HIS A 65 -11.56 -2.13 -1.55
N LEU A 66 -10.80 -2.11 -0.45
CA LEU A 66 -11.09 -1.29 0.74
C LEU A 66 -10.20 -0.05 0.88
N PHE A 67 -9.42 0.32 -0.15
CA PHE A 67 -8.56 1.50 -0.08
C PHE A 67 -9.29 2.78 0.32
N PRO A 68 -10.56 3.07 -0.07
CA PRO A 68 -11.23 4.29 0.35
C PRO A 68 -11.34 4.38 1.89
N GLN A 69 -11.65 3.26 2.54
CA GLN A 69 -11.75 3.15 4.00
C GLN A 69 -10.36 3.30 4.65
N ASP A 70 -9.33 2.70 4.07
CA ASP A 70 -7.96 2.84 4.58
C ASP A 70 -7.45 4.28 4.52
N LEU A 71 -7.79 5.00 3.45
CA LEU A 71 -7.45 6.42 3.32
C LEU A 71 -8.28 7.30 4.29
N ASP A 72 -9.54 6.96 4.54
CA ASP A 72 -10.34 7.63 5.57
C ASP A 72 -9.75 7.44 6.96
N MET A 73 -9.26 6.24 7.30
CA MET A 73 -8.55 5.98 8.55
C MET A 73 -7.25 6.78 8.66
N ALA A 74 -6.45 6.86 7.59
CA ALA A 74 -5.24 7.68 7.57
C ALA A 74 -5.55 9.17 7.83
N LYS A 75 -6.61 9.68 7.21
CA LYS A 75 -7.08 11.05 7.46
C LYS A 75 -7.53 11.25 8.91
N GLN A 76 -8.29 10.30 9.47
CA GLN A 76 -8.75 10.36 10.87
C GLN A 76 -7.59 10.29 11.88
N LEU A 77 -6.52 9.56 11.57
CA LEU A 77 -5.28 9.54 12.36
C LEU A 77 -4.56 10.90 12.34
N GLY A 78 -4.88 11.77 11.37
CA GLY A 78 -4.28 13.10 11.21
C GLY A 78 -2.93 13.08 10.52
N VAL A 79 -2.57 12.00 9.82
CA VAL A 79 -1.37 11.99 8.96
C VAL A 79 -1.61 12.80 7.69
N ASN A 80 -0.54 13.26 7.06
CA ASN A 80 -0.56 14.12 5.86
C ASN A 80 0.31 13.55 4.72
N ALA A 81 0.79 12.32 4.86
CA ALA A 81 1.48 11.56 3.82
C ALA A 81 1.12 10.07 3.91
N TYR A 82 1.05 9.41 2.76
CA TYR A 82 0.83 7.96 2.69
C TYR A 82 1.86 7.35 1.75
N ARG A 83 2.76 6.54 2.31
CA ARG A 83 3.72 5.77 1.52
C ARG A 83 3.11 4.43 1.14
N PHE A 84 3.12 4.13 -0.14
CA PHE A 84 2.65 2.87 -0.71
C PHE A 84 3.65 2.35 -1.74
N SER A 85 3.49 1.11 -2.17
CA SER A 85 4.26 0.57 -3.30
C SER A 85 3.35 0.12 -4.42
N ILE A 86 3.85 0.17 -5.65
CA ILE A 86 3.14 -0.32 -6.84
C ILE A 86 3.53 -1.78 -7.07
N ALA A 87 2.55 -2.67 -7.20
CA ALA A 87 2.80 -4.06 -7.58
C ALA A 87 3.16 -4.13 -9.06
N TRP A 88 4.44 -4.34 -9.37
CA TRP A 88 4.91 -4.60 -10.74
C TRP A 88 4.03 -5.62 -11.49
N PRO A 89 3.72 -6.82 -10.96
CA PRO A 89 2.91 -7.80 -11.70
C PRO A 89 1.45 -7.37 -11.89
N ARG A 90 0.97 -6.33 -11.20
CA ARG A 90 -0.34 -5.72 -11.47
C ARG A 90 -0.27 -4.77 -12.67
N ILE A 91 0.85 -4.07 -12.87
CA ILE A 91 1.07 -3.16 -14.00
C ILE A 91 1.51 -3.92 -15.27
N LEU A 92 2.47 -4.82 -15.12
CA LEU A 92 3.05 -5.65 -16.18
C LEU A 92 2.99 -7.11 -15.73
N PRO A 93 1.90 -7.84 -16.06
CA PRO A 93 1.67 -9.21 -15.59
C PRO A 93 2.76 -10.21 -15.97
N GLU A 94 3.36 -10.03 -17.15
CA GLU A 94 4.48 -10.86 -17.63
C GLU A 94 5.86 -10.28 -17.25
N GLY A 95 5.88 -9.25 -16.39
CA GLY A 95 7.08 -8.49 -16.01
C GLY A 95 7.55 -7.49 -17.07
N ARG A 96 7.00 -7.55 -18.29
CA ARG A 96 7.33 -6.70 -19.44
C ARG A 96 6.18 -6.71 -20.45
N GLY A 97 6.29 -5.87 -21.47
CA GLY A 97 5.39 -5.90 -22.62
C GLY A 97 4.05 -5.22 -22.33
N LYS A 98 2.96 -5.95 -22.51
CA LYS A 98 1.61 -5.38 -22.46
C LYS A 98 1.27 -4.91 -21.04
N VAL A 99 0.89 -3.64 -20.93
CA VAL A 99 0.38 -3.04 -19.71
C VAL A 99 -1.02 -3.56 -19.41
N ASN A 100 -1.27 -3.80 -18.13
CA ASN A 100 -2.59 -4.10 -17.62
C ASN A 100 -3.30 -2.81 -17.18
N GLU A 101 -4.19 -2.32 -18.04
CA GLU A 101 -4.92 -1.06 -17.82
C GLU A 101 -5.75 -1.06 -16.54
N ALA A 102 -6.35 -2.19 -16.15
CA ALA A 102 -7.11 -2.28 -14.90
C ALA A 102 -6.20 -2.09 -13.68
N GLY A 103 -4.96 -2.60 -13.75
CA GLY A 103 -3.93 -2.40 -12.74
C GLY A 103 -3.50 -0.94 -12.63
N LEU A 104 -3.28 -0.25 -13.75
CA LEU A 104 -3.00 1.19 -13.75
C LEU A 104 -4.16 1.98 -13.15
N ALA A 105 -5.39 1.69 -13.57
CA ALA A 105 -6.57 2.38 -13.10
C ALA A 105 -6.77 2.25 -11.58
N PHE A 106 -6.36 1.14 -10.97
CA PHE A 106 -6.36 1.01 -9.51
C PHE A 106 -5.46 2.04 -8.83
N TYR A 107 -4.19 2.15 -9.25
CA TYR A 107 -3.27 3.11 -8.65
C TYR A 107 -3.64 4.56 -8.97
N ASP A 108 -4.23 4.82 -10.14
CA ASP A 108 -4.79 6.13 -10.51
C ASP A 108 -5.85 6.59 -9.50
N ARG A 109 -6.88 5.76 -9.27
CA ARG A 109 -7.92 6.03 -8.27
C ARG A 109 -7.38 6.10 -6.84
N LEU A 110 -6.37 5.31 -6.52
CA LEU A 110 -5.72 5.31 -5.20
C LEU A 110 -5.03 6.66 -4.94
N VAL A 111 -4.29 7.18 -5.93
CA VAL A 111 -3.62 8.48 -5.85
C VAL A 111 -4.64 9.61 -5.79
N ASP A 112 -5.67 9.60 -6.62
CA ASP A 112 -6.76 10.57 -6.56
C ASP A 112 -7.42 10.58 -5.17
N GLY A 113 -7.73 9.39 -4.65
CA GLY A 113 -8.32 9.24 -3.31
C GLY A 113 -7.43 9.79 -2.19
N MET A 114 -6.10 9.69 -2.31
CA MET A 114 -5.15 10.29 -1.37
C MET A 114 -5.20 11.82 -1.43
N LEU A 115 -5.12 12.38 -2.64
CA LEU A 115 -5.10 13.82 -2.86
C LEU A 115 -6.40 14.49 -2.39
N GLU A 116 -7.56 13.88 -2.64
CA GLU A 116 -8.86 14.33 -2.13
C GLU A 116 -8.92 14.42 -0.60
N ARG A 117 -8.11 13.61 0.08
CA ARG A 117 -8.03 13.56 1.56
C ARG A 117 -6.91 14.43 2.13
N GLY A 118 -6.13 15.09 1.28
CA GLY A 118 -4.97 15.88 1.68
C GLY A 118 -3.77 15.04 2.11
N LEU A 119 -3.70 13.79 1.64
CA LEU A 119 -2.56 12.89 1.86
C LEU A 119 -1.58 13.04 0.69
N ASP A 120 -0.32 13.32 1.02
CA ASP A 120 0.77 13.37 0.04
C ASP A 120 1.17 11.93 -0.40
N PRO A 121 1.03 11.55 -1.69
CA PRO A 121 1.32 10.20 -2.16
C PRO A 121 2.82 9.95 -2.33
N TRP A 122 3.36 8.97 -1.60
CA TRP A 122 4.79 8.61 -1.65
C TRP A 122 4.95 7.21 -2.25
N ALA A 123 5.12 7.14 -3.57
CA ALA A 123 5.18 5.88 -4.31
C ALA A 123 6.55 5.21 -4.21
N THR A 124 6.56 3.91 -3.92
CA THR A 124 7.72 3.02 -4.03
C THR A 124 7.51 2.08 -5.22
N LEU A 125 8.49 1.99 -6.12
CA LEU A 125 8.38 1.14 -7.31
C LEU A 125 8.75 -0.33 -7.05
N TYR A 126 9.66 -0.58 -6.09
CA TYR A 126 10.07 -1.91 -5.65
C TYR A 126 10.70 -1.84 -4.26
#